data_AF-A0A395VE50-F1
#
_entry.id   AF-A0A395VE50-F1
#
_cell.length_a   1.000
_cell.length_b   1.000
_cell.length_c   1.000
_cell.angle_alpha   90.00
_cell.angle_beta   90.00
_cell.angle_gamma   90.00
#
_symmetry.space_group_name_H-M   'P 1'
#
loop_
_entity.id
_entity.type
_entity.pdbx_description
1 polymer ?
#
loop_
_entity_poly.entity_id
_entity_poly.type
_entity_poly.pdbx_seq_one_letter_code
_entity_poly.pdbx_strand_id
1 'polypeptide(L)'
;MDKNQGYSILKAVMLENGRGFALGEHPTAPSRYVTWACYDDKDGLRQYEWGHYGNDRTAMEQDFTDRVQDYQRIYNVGIRQTEAPGLYKYYSTQRPVDIGTFPKPPYNKPDEIFNYDQRVPVENGSFLAWGYLTYTRPLTEKQASDYELRPAPDNPDRPRPIAEQMKNAAKLAEADRGPEAPAPQRRQPDRDDR
;
A
#
# COMPACT_ATOMS: atom_id res chain seq x y z
N MET A 1 -3.35 -5.75 13.72
CA MET A 1 -4.12 -4.67 13.07
C MET A 1 -5.23 -4.16 13.98
N ASP A 2 -5.75 -2.97 13.70
CA ASP A 2 -6.80 -2.33 14.48
C ASP A 2 -8.17 -3.03 14.31
N LYS A 3 -9.05 -2.87 15.31
CA LYS A 3 -10.41 -3.40 15.33
C LYS A 3 -11.39 -2.33 15.78
N ASN A 4 -12.49 -2.19 15.06
CA ASN A 4 -13.56 -1.26 15.41
C ASN A 4 -14.92 -1.99 15.38
N GLN A 5 -15.68 -1.90 16.47
CA GLN A 5 -17.02 -2.54 16.58
C GLN A 5 -17.05 -4.02 16.16
N GLY A 6 -15.98 -4.77 16.43
CA GLY A 6 -15.84 -6.18 16.05
C GLY A 6 -15.31 -6.43 14.63
N TYR A 7 -15.27 -5.42 13.76
CA TYR A 7 -14.68 -5.56 12.42
C TYR A 7 -13.16 -5.45 12.50
N SER A 8 -12.47 -6.32 11.78
CA SER A 8 -11.03 -6.19 11.56
C SER A 8 -10.79 -5.23 10.41
N ILE A 9 -9.92 -4.24 10.59
CA ILE A 9 -9.58 -3.32 9.49
C ILE A 9 -8.74 -4.07 8.47
N LEU A 10 -9.20 -4.09 7.22
CA LEU A 10 -8.52 -4.71 6.08
C LEU A 10 -7.58 -3.72 5.38
N LYS A 11 -7.99 -2.46 5.33
CA LYS A 11 -7.23 -1.37 4.67
C LYS A 11 -7.61 -0.03 5.28
N ALA A 12 -6.66 0.88 5.39
CA ALA A 12 -6.94 2.28 5.69
C ALA A 12 -6.07 3.20 4.82
N VAL A 13 -6.60 4.38 4.51
CA VAL A 13 -5.87 5.46 3.85
C VAL A 13 -6.04 6.71 4.70
N MET A 14 -4.92 7.27 5.15
CA MET A 14 -4.84 8.54 5.86
C MET A 14 -4.35 9.63 4.91
N LEU A 15 -5.00 10.78 4.99
CA LEU A 15 -4.74 11.96 4.18
C LEU A 15 -3.92 12.97 4.98
N GLU A 16 -3.33 13.94 4.29
CA GLU A 16 -2.41 14.93 4.90
C GLU A 16 -3.08 15.82 5.95
N ASN A 17 -4.39 16.03 5.84
CA ASN A 17 -5.17 16.81 6.80
C ASN A 17 -5.62 16.02 8.06
N GLY A 18 -5.13 14.79 8.23
CA GLY A 18 -5.44 13.94 9.39
C GLY A 18 -6.76 13.18 9.30
N ARG A 19 -7.54 13.38 8.23
CA ARG A 19 -8.73 12.55 7.91
C ARG A 19 -8.34 11.35 7.06
N GLY A 20 -9.23 10.38 6.97
CA GLY A 20 -9.00 9.17 6.20
C GLY A 20 -10.24 8.31 6.06
N PHE A 21 -10.03 7.15 5.45
CA PHE A 21 -11.07 6.13 5.31
C PHE A 21 -10.49 4.75 5.66
N ALA A 22 -11.33 3.86 6.15
CA ALA A 22 -10.97 2.49 6.49
C ALA A 22 -12.02 1.49 6.01
N LEU A 23 -11.57 0.39 5.41
CA LEU A 23 -12.38 -0.78 5.05
C LEU A 23 -12.24 -1.83 6.15
N GLY A 24 -13.36 -2.28 6.72
CA GLY A 24 -13.41 -3.31 7.74
C GLY A 24 -14.22 -4.54 7.32
N GLU A 25 -13.92 -5.68 7.94
CA GLU A 25 -14.65 -6.95 7.76
C GLU A 25 -15.00 -7.61 9.08
N HIS A 26 -16.24 -8.10 9.18
CA HIS A 26 -16.75 -8.93 10.27
C HIS A 26 -17.47 -10.16 9.67
N PRO A 27 -16.84 -11.35 9.64
CA PRO A 27 -17.36 -12.51 8.91
C PRO A 27 -18.78 -12.95 9.29
N THR A 28 -19.21 -12.69 10.53
CA THR A 28 -20.51 -13.11 11.06
C THR A 28 -21.51 -11.96 11.30
N ALA A 29 -21.21 -10.73 10.82
CA ALA A 29 -22.13 -9.60 10.98
C ALA A 29 -23.21 -9.63 9.87
N PRO A 30 -24.41 -9.07 10.11
CA PRO A 30 -25.45 -8.95 9.09
C PRO A 30 -24.99 -8.22 7.81
N SER A 31 -24.10 -7.25 8.00
CA SER A 31 -23.32 -6.62 6.94
C SER A 31 -21.86 -6.98 7.16
N ARG A 32 -21.30 -7.84 6.31
CA ARG A 32 -19.95 -8.37 6.47
C ARG A 32 -18.87 -7.29 6.35
N TYR A 33 -19.11 -6.26 5.54
CA TYR A 33 -18.13 -5.23 5.21
C TYR A 33 -18.65 -3.83 5.59
N VAL A 34 -17.70 -2.94 5.88
CA VAL A 34 -18.00 -1.54 6.20
C VAL A 34 -16.86 -0.62 5.75
N THR A 35 -17.21 0.56 5.26
CA THR A 35 -16.27 1.65 4.99
C THR A 35 -16.55 2.82 5.92
N TRP A 36 -15.60 3.13 6.80
CA TRP A 36 -15.68 4.25 7.74
C TRP A 36 -14.88 5.44 7.24
N ALA A 37 -15.34 6.65 7.56
CA ALA A 37 -14.42 7.77 7.70
C ALA A 37 -13.62 7.59 9.00
N CYS A 38 -12.37 8.02 9.02
CA CYS A 38 -11.53 7.95 10.21
C CYS A 38 -10.64 9.17 10.34
N TYR A 39 -10.08 9.36 11.54
CA TYR A 39 -9.08 10.37 11.83
C TYR A 39 -8.21 9.90 12.99
N ASP A 40 -6.98 10.41 13.08
CA ASP A 40 -6.16 10.21 14.27
C ASP A 40 -6.42 11.37 15.24
N ASP A 41 -6.70 11.05 16.51
CA ASP A 41 -6.89 12.08 17.54
C ASP A 41 -5.56 12.71 17.99
N LYS A 42 -5.63 13.62 18.97
CA LYS A 42 -4.47 14.33 19.52
C LYS A 42 -3.38 13.40 20.09
N ASP A 43 -3.77 12.21 20.51
CA ASP A 43 -2.89 11.22 21.10
C ASP A 43 -2.37 10.23 20.04
N GLY A 44 -2.82 10.37 18.78
CA GLY A 44 -2.45 9.51 17.65
C GLY A 44 -3.27 8.22 17.56
N LEU A 45 -4.34 8.10 18.35
CA LEU A 45 -5.24 6.95 18.31
C LEU A 45 -6.28 7.13 17.21
N ARG A 46 -6.53 6.07 16.43
CA ARG A 46 -7.50 6.11 15.35
C ARG A 46 -8.92 6.09 15.88
N GLN A 47 -9.70 7.05 15.41
CA GLN A 47 -11.14 7.15 15.63
C GLN A 47 -11.88 6.87 14.32
N TYR A 48 -13.05 6.26 14.43
CA TYR A 48 -13.89 5.86 13.29
C TYR A 48 -15.27 6.48 13.40
N GLU A 49 -15.76 7.02 12.29
CA GLU A 49 -17.06 7.68 12.19
C GLU A 49 -17.72 7.41 10.83
N TRP A 50 -19.05 7.60 10.75
CA TRP A 50 -19.87 7.55 9.52
C TRP A 50 -19.53 6.40 8.55
N GLY A 51 -20.18 5.24 8.77
CA GLY A 51 -19.94 4.02 8.00
C GLY A 51 -20.96 3.75 6.89
N HIS A 52 -20.51 3.28 5.71
CA HIS A 52 -21.38 2.57 4.77
C HIS A 52 -21.22 1.07 4.98
N TYR A 53 -22.31 0.33 5.07
CA TYR A 53 -22.31 -1.11 5.36
C TYR A 53 -22.81 -1.90 4.15
N GLY A 54 -22.17 -3.04 3.87
CA GLY A 54 -22.50 -3.88 2.72
C GLY A 54 -22.04 -5.33 2.88
N ASN A 55 -22.44 -6.18 1.93
CA ASN A 55 -22.09 -7.61 1.92
C ASN A 55 -21.26 -8.02 0.70
N ASP A 56 -21.23 -7.18 -0.35
CA ASP A 56 -20.40 -7.39 -1.53
C ASP A 56 -19.02 -6.77 -1.31
N ARG A 57 -17.97 -7.60 -1.30
CA ARG A 57 -16.60 -7.15 -1.06
C ARG A 57 -16.13 -6.16 -2.12
N THR A 58 -16.36 -6.46 -3.39
CA THR A 58 -15.92 -5.65 -4.51
C THR A 58 -16.60 -4.28 -4.48
N ALA A 59 -17.90 -4.26 -4.19
CA ALA A 59 -18.64 -3.01 -4.06
C ALA A 59 -18.10 -2.14 -2.90
N MET A 60 -17.75 -2.75 -1.77
CA MET A 60 -17.20 -2.01 -0.62
C MET A 60 -15.74 -1.56 -0.83
N GLU A 61 -14.94 -2.32 -1.59
CA GLU A 61 -13.61 -1.91 -2.03
C GLU A 61 -13.68 -0.73 -3.02
N GLN A 62 -14.70 -0.71 -3.89
CA GLN A 62 -14.98 0.42 -4.77
C GLN A 62 -15.45 1.65 -3.99
N ASP A 63 -16.44 1.51 -3.10
CA ASP A 63 -16.92 2.60 -2.23
C ASP A 63 -15.77 3.21 -1.41
N PHE A 64 -14.88 2.38 -0.86
CA PHE A 64 -13.67 2.85 -0.17
C PHE A 64 -12.81 3.74 -1.08
N THR A 65 -12.56 3.30 -2.30
CA THR A 65 -11.71 3.99 -3.27
C THR A 65 -12.35 5.31 -3.71
N ASP A 66 -13.64 5.29 -4.02
CA ASP A 66 -14.41 6.46 -4.44
C ASP A 66 -14.42 7.53 -3.34
N ARG A 67 -14.65 7.13 -2.08
CA ARG A 67 -14.65 8.04 -0.93
C ARG A 67 -13.30 8.73 -0.72
N VAL A 68 -12.19 7.99 -0.88
CA VAL A 68 -10.84 8.57 -0.84
C VAL A 68 -10.67 9.59 -1.97
N GLN A 69 -10.96 9.20 -3.22
CA GLN A 69 -10.76 10.05 -4.40
C GLN A 69 -11.63 11.32 -4.37
N ASP A 70 -12.91 11.19 -4.01
CA ASP A 70 -13.81 12.32 -3.89
C ASP A 70 -13.33 13.28 -2.80
N TYR A 71 -12.88 12.78 -1.66
CA TYR A 71 -12.35 13.62 -0.60
C TYR A 71 -11.07 14.35 -1.04
N GLN A 72 -10.14 13.66 -1.70
CA GLN A 72 -8.95 14.29 -2.27
C GLN A 72 -9.31 15.43 -3.23
N ARG A 73 -10.31 15.20 -4.10
CA ARG A 73 -10.78 16.19 -5.08
C ARG A 73 -11.46 17.40 -4.43
N ILE A 74 -12.35 17.16 -3.47
CA ILE A 74 -13.14 18.23 -2.81
C ILE A 74 -12.25 19.11 -1.92
N TYR A 75 -11.30 18.49 -1.20
CA TYR A 75 -10.48 19.19 -0.21
C TYR A 75 -9.05 19.49 -0.70
N ASN A 76 -8.72 19.10 -1.94
CA ASN A 76 -7.39 19.24 -2.54
C ASN A 76 -6.27 18.75 -1.61
N VAL A 77 -6.38 17.51 -1.14
CA VAL A 77 -5.48 16.90 -0.15
C VAL A 77 -4.84 15.62 -0.70
N GLY A 78 -3.56 15.41 -0.39
CA GLY A 78 -2.82 14.21 -0.77
C GLY A 78 -3.08 13.02 0.16
N ILE A 79 -2.71 11.83 -0.31
CA ILE A 79 -2.57 10.64 0.54
C ILE A 79 -1.27 10.78 1.33
N ARG A 80 -1.37 10.76 2.65
CA ARG A 80 -0.22 10.74 3.55
C ARG A 80 0.30 9.32 3.76
N GLN A 81 -0.61 8.36 3.94
CA GLN A 81 -0.25 7.00 4.32
C GLN A 81 -1.33 6.00 3.92
N THR A 82 -0.92 4.83 3.44
CA THR A 82 -1.78 3.66 3.27
C THR A 82 -1.37 2.59 4.28
N GLU A 83 -2.35 1.88 4.82
CA GLU A 83 -2.17 0.86 5.84
C GLU A 83 -2.94 -0.39 5.43
N ALA A 84 -2.28 -1.55 5.47
CA ALA A 84 -2.90 -2.85 5.25
C ALA A 84 -2.11 -3.92 6.03
N PRO A 85 -2.74 -5.03 6.43
CA PRO A 85 -2.01 -6.10 7.09
C PRO A 85 -0.89 -6.61 6.17
N GLY A 86 0.29 -6.83 6.72
CA GLY A 86 1.41 -7.38 5.94
C GLY A 86 2.06 -6.40 4.95
N LEU A 87 1.64 -5.12 4.93
CA LEU A 87 2.05 -4.16 3.89
C LEU A 87 3.55 -3.90 3.87
N TYR A 88 4.19 -3.85 5.04
CA TYR A 88 5.63 -3.68 5.16
C TYR A 88 6.23 -4.91 5.81
N LYS A 89 7.15 -5.58 5.11
CA LYS A 89 7.86 -6.75 5.60
C LYS A 89 9.31 -6.42 5.91
N TYR A 90 9.79 -6.95 7.02
CA TYR A 90 11.17 -6.81 7.48
C TYR A 90 11.72 -8.14 7.96
N TYR A 91 12.90 -8.50 7.49
CA TYR A 91 13.58 -9.74 7.86
C TYR A 91 14.56 -9.52 8.99
N SER A 92 14.51 -10.39 10.01
CA SER A 92 15.54 -10.43 11.05
C SER A 92 16.74 -11.22 10.54
N THR A 93 17.89 -10.54 10.39
CA THR A 93 19.04 -11.12 9.68
C THR A 93 20.10 -11.72 10.60
N GLN A 94 20.20 -11.26 11.85
CA GLN A 94 21.27 -11.65 12.78
C GLN A 94 20.83 -12.68 13.82
N ARG A 95 19.56 -12.63 14.24
CA ARG A 95 19.01 -13.45 15.32
C ARG A 95 17.54 -13.80 15.10
N PRO A 96 17.01 -14.87 15.71
CA PRO A 96 15.57 -15.10 15.83
C PRO A 96 14.86 -13.88 16.42
N VAL A 97 13.61 -13.70 16.03
CA VAL A 97 12.72 -12.69 16.61
C VAL A 97 12.20 -13.20 17.96
N ASP A 98 12.54 -12.49 19.02
CA ASP A 98 12.12 -12.79 20.38
C ASP A 98 11.66 -11.51 21.10
N ILE A 99 11.23 -11.63 22.35
CA ILE A 99 10.85 -10.53 23.22
C ILE A 99 12.00 -9.52 23.30
N GLY A 100 11.73 -8.30 22.83
CA GLY A 100 12.68 -7.20 22.88
C GLY A 100 13.64 -7.13 21.70
N THR A 101 13.50 -7.98 20.68
CA THR A 101 14.36 -7.95 19.48
C THR A 101 13.66 -7.35 18.26
N PHE A 102 12.62 -6.56 18.46
CA PHE A 102 11.91 -5.85 17.39
C PHE A 102 11.32 -4.53 17.89
N PRO A 103 11.20 -3.53 17.00
CA PRO A 103 10.66 -2.23 17.38
C PRO A 103 9.15 -2.33 17.66
N LYS A 104 8.70 -1.59 18.67
CA LYS A 104 7.27 -1.43 18.99
C LYS A 104 6.90 0.06 19.07
N PRO A 105 6.94 0.80 17.95
CA PRO A 105 6.56 2.20 17.96
C PRO A 105 5.11 2.36 18.46
N PRO A 106 4.78 3.49 19.10
CA PRO A 106 3.40 3.83 19.43
C PRO A 106 2.53 3.70 18.17
N TYR A 107 1.40 2.99 18.30
CA TYR A 107 0.42 2.80 17.22
C TYR A 107 0.93 2.10 15.93
N ASN A 108 2.11 1.47 15.95
CA ASN A 108 2.63 0.65 14.85
C ASN A 108 3.27 -0.64 15.37
N LYS A 109 2.50 -1.46 16.09
CA LYS A 109 2.95 -2.78 16.52
C LYS A 109 2.95 -3.75 15.33
N PRO A 110 3.84 -4.75 15.29
CA PRO A 110 3.80 -5.74 14.23
C PRO A 110 2.47 -6.49 14.23
N ASP A 111 1.96 -6.79 13.05
CA ASP A 111 0.73 -7.57 12.83
C ASP A 111 1.02 -9.06 12.59
N GLU A 112 2.24 -9.40 12.15
CA GLU A 112 2.75 -10.77 12.08
C GLU A 112 4.20 -10.83 12.58
N ILE A 113 4.52 -11.91 13.28
CA ILE A 113 5.87 -12.27 13.69
C ILE A 113 6.07 -13.74 13.35
N PHE A 114 7.09 -14.04 12.56
CA PHE A 114 7.39 -15.40 12.15
C PHE A 114 8.87 -15.71 12.33
N ASN A 115 9.17 -16.86 12.93
CA ASN A 115 10.53 -17.41 13.00
C ASN A 115 10.60 -18.69 12.17
N TYR A 116 11.67 -18.81 11.40
CA TYR A 116 12.08 -20.09 10.83
C TYR A 116 12.76 -20.94 11.91
N ASP A 117 12.75 -22.26 11.74
CA ASP A 117 13.46 -23.18 12.64
C ASP A 117 14.98 -22.97 12.61
N GLN A 118 15.50 -22.52 11.47
CA GLN A 118 16.90 -22.20 11.25
C GLN A 118 17.04 -20.97 10.37
N ARG A 119 18.25 -20.41 10.29
CA ARG A 119 18.54 -19.32 9.36
C ARG A 119 18.47 -19.81 7.91
N VAL A 120 17.51 -19.33 7.14
CA VAL A 120 17.23 -19.78 5.76
C VAL A 120 17.45 -18.68 4.73
N PRO A 121 17.77 -19.04 3.47
CA PRO A 121 17.76 -18.10 2.36
C PRO A 121 16.35 -17.57 2.08
N VAL A 122 16.24 -16.25 1.90
CA VAL A 122 15.00 -15.53 1.58
C VAL A 122 15.21 -14.66 0.34
N GLU A 123 14.12 -14.11 -0.23
CA GLU A 123 14.17 -13.22 -1.40
C GLU A 123 14.99 -13.83 -2.56
N ASN A 124 14.63 -15.05 -2.97
CA ASN A 124 15.33 -15.83 -4.01
C ASN A 124 16.82 -16.09 -3.71
N GLY A 125 17.18 -16.20 -2.42
CA GLY A 125 18.54 -16.46 -1.98
C GLY A 125 19.43 -15.23 -1.89
N SER A 126 18.85 -14.04 -1.97
CA SER A 126 19.59 -12.77 -1.89
C SER A 126 20.26 -12.54 -0.54
N PHE A 127 19.73 -13.12 0.54
CA PHE A 127 20.32 -13.11 1.88
C PHE A 127 19.69 -14.16 2.80
N LEU A 128 20.26 -14.34 3.99
CA LEU A 128 19.77 -15.26 5.02
C LEU A 128 18.98 -14.51 6.11
N ALA A 129 17.90 -15.10 6.59
CA ALA A 129 17.08 -14.55 7.68
C ALA A 129 16.66 -15.64 8.68
N TRP A 130 16.48 -15.25 9.93
CA TRP A 130 15.93 -16.11 10.99
C TRP A 130 14.41 -16.03 11.09
N GLY A 131 13.82 -15.03 10.49
CA GLY A 131 12.39 -14.78 10.55
C GLY A 131 12.02 -13.49 9.84
N TYR A 132 10.74 -13.13 9.92
CA TYR A 132 10.24 -11.85 9.45
C TYR A 132 9.20 -11.27 10.41
N LEU A 133 9.04 -9.97 10.30
CA LEU A 133 8.02 -9.16 10.94
C LEU A 133 7.26 -8.43 9.84
N THR A 134 5.96 -8.25 10.04
CA THR A 134 5.20 -7.33 9.21
C THR A 134 4.59 -6.20 10.03
N TYR A 135 4.40 -5.06 9.38
CA TYR A 135 3.80 -3.85 9.94
C TYR A 135 2.81 -3.27 8.94
N THR A 136 1.79 -2.60 9.46
CA THR A 136 0.82 -1.87 8.63
C THR A 136 1.37 -0.52 8.14
N ARG A 137 2.37 0.03 8.84
CA ARG A 137 3.07 1.28 8.50
C ARG A 137 4.59 1.04 8.44
N PRO A 138 5.34 1.83 7.64
CA PRO A 138 6.78 1.64 7.55
C PRO A 138 7.45 1.95 8.90
N LEU A 139 8.49 1.19 9.20
CA LEU A 139 9.47 1.56 10.22
C LEU A 139 10.39 2.64 9.66
N THR A 140 10.86 3.53 10.53
CA THR A 140 11.95 4.45 10.15
C THR A 140 13.24 3.67 9.91
N GLU A 141 14.17 4.24 9.13
CA GLU A 141 15.49 3.63 8.90
C GLU A 141 16.19 3.30 10.23
N LYS A 142 16.14 4.23 11.20
CA LYS A 142 16.70 4.02 12.53
C LYS A 142 16.03 2.86 13.29
N GLN A 143 14.70 2.78 13.26
CA GLN A 143 13.97 1.67 13.91
C GLN A 143 14.33 0.33 13.29
N ALA A 144 14.50 0.27 11.96
CA ALA A 144 14.94 -0.95 11.30
C ALA A 144 16.40 -1.28 11.64
N SER A 145 17.30 -0.29 11.59
CA SER A 145 18.74 -0.50 11.82
C SER A 145 19.07 -0.86 13.27
N ASP A 146 18.43 -0.22 14.24
CA ASP A 146 18.66 -0.47 15.68
C ASP A 146 18.33 -1.93 16.06
N TYR A 147 17.50 -2.60 15.27
CA TYR A 147 17.11 -4.00 15.43
C TYR A 147 17.63 -4.91 14.31
N GLU A 148 18.54 -4.43 13.47
CA GLU A 148 19.19 -5.19 12.38
C GLU A 148 18.19 -5.82 11.39
N LEU A 149 17.06 -5.13 11.21
CA LEU A 149 15.99 -5.54 10.33
C LEU A 149 16.27 -5.08 8.91
N ARG A 150 16.13 -5.99 7.95
CA ARG A 150 16.28 -5.69 6.53
C ARG A 150 14.89 -5.57 5.88
N PRO A 151 14.52 -4.43 5.28
CA PRO A 151 13.25 -4.30 4.58
C PRO A 151 13.21 -5.24 3.37
N ALA A 152 12.03 -5.82 3.12
CA ALA A 152 11.78 -6.60 1.93
C ALA A 152 11.85 -5.71 0.67
N PRO A 153 12.29 -6.24 -0.49
CA PRO A 153 12.42 -5.45 -1.72
C PRO A 153 11.10 -4.89 -2.26
N ASP A 154 9.98 -5.55 -1.95
CA ASP A 154 8.62 -5.25 -2.41
C ASP A 154 7.87 -4.23 -1.53
N ASN A 155 8.49 -3.73 -0.45
CA ASN A 155 7.89 -2.70 0.39
C ASN A 155 7.55 -1.44 -0.45
N PRO A 156 6.35 -0.83 -0.29
CA PRO A 156 5.85 0.22 -1.18
C PRO A 156 6.70 1.50 -1.26
N ASP A 157 7.43 1.82 -0.20
CA ASP A 157 8.25 3.02 -0.07
C ASP A 157 9.65 2.85 -0.66
N ARG A 158 10.03 1.62 -1.06
CA ARG A 158 11.31 1.40 -1.73
C ARG A 158 11.26 1.92 -3.16
N PRO A 159 12.27 2.71 -3.58
CA PRO A 159 12.41 3.07 -4.97
C PRO A 159 12.56 1.78 -5.79
N ARG A 160 11.67 1.58 -6.76
CA ARG A 160 11.74 0.42 -7.66
C ARG A 160 13.11 0.39 -8.35
N PRO A 161 13.66 -0.79 -8.68
CA PRO A 161 14.89 -0.86 -9.47
C PRO A 161 14.79 -0.02 -10.74
N ILE A 162 15.87 0.68 -11.11
CA ILE A 162 15.91 1.57 -12.30
C ILE A 162 15.45 0.83 -13.56
N ALA A 163 15.78 -0.46 -13.70
CA ALA A 163 15.34 -1.28 -14.82
C ALA A 163 13.81 -1.42 -14.92
N GLU A 164 13.11 -1.56 -13.80
CA GLU A 164 11.65 -1.59 -13.77
C GLU A 164 11.05 -0.20 -14.00
N GLN A 165 11.68 0.85 -13.47
CA GLN A 165 11.27 2.23 -13.74
C GLN A 165 11.36 2.53 -15.24
N MET A 166 12.48 2.17 -15.89
CA MET A 166 12.69 2.31 -17.34
C MET A 166 11.64 1.51 -18.13
N LYS A 167 11.32 0.29 -17.72
CA LYS A 167 10.32 -0.56 -18.40
C LYS A 167 8.91 0.00 -18.28
N ASN A 168 8.54 0.55 -17.13
CA ASN A 168 7.24 1.20 -16.93
C ASN A 168 7.15 2.54 -17.68
N ALA A 169 8.23 3.33 -17.69
CA ALA A 169 8.31 4.56 -18.46
C ALA A 169 8.19 4.29 -19.98
N ALA A 170 8.84 3.23 -20.48
CA ALA A 170 8.69 2.81 -21.87
C ALA A 170 7.26 2.39 -22.20
N LYS A 171 6.61 1.59 -21.35
CA LYS A 171 5.20 1.21 -21.53
C LYS A 171 4.25 2.40 -21.49
N LEU A 172 4.50 3.38 -20.62
CA LEU A 172 3.69 4.59 -20.53
C LEU A 172 3.86 5.47 -21.79
N ALA A 173 5.11 5.61 -22.27
CA ALA A 173 5.41 6.32 -23.52
C ALA A 173 4.84 5.63 -24.76
N GLU A 174 4.74 4.30 -24.76
CA GLU A 174 4.07 3.53 -25.82
C GLU A 174 2.54 3.67 -25.75
N ALA A 175 1.95 3.74 -24.57
CA ALA A 175 0.52 3.98 -24.40
C ALA A 175 0.11 5.42 -24.78
N ASP A 176 0.99 6.40 -24.55
CA ASP A 176 0.79 7.80 -24.95
C ASP A 176 1.10 8.05 -26.44
N ARG A 177 1.78 7.12 -27.13
CA ARG A 177 1.83 7.10 -28.59
C ARG A 177 0.45 6.65 -29.10
N GLY A 178 -0.44 7.62 -29.30
CA GLY A 178 -1.65 7.42 -30.11
C GLY A 178 -1.33 6.84 -31.49
N PRO A 179 -2.35 6.40 -32.26
CA PRO A 179 -2.14 5.75 -33.55
C PRO A 179 -1.26 6.61 -34.45
N GLU A 180 -0.15 6.03 -34.92
CA GLU A 180 0.82 6.66 -35.79
C GLU A 180 0.07 7.25 -37.00
N ALA A 181 0.06 8.58 -37.11
CA ALA A 181 -0.61 9.25 -38.21
C ALA A 181 0.00 8.75 -39.53
N PRO A 182 -0.81 8.30 -40.51
CA PRO A 182 -0.28 7.74 -41.74
C PRO A 182 0.63 8.77 -42.43
N ALA A 183 1.80 8.31 -42.86
CA ALA A 183 2.80 9.14 -43.51
C ALA A 183 2.16 9.98 -44.63
N PRO A 184 2.50 11.28 -44.76
CA PRO A 184 1.89 12.15 -45.75
C PRO A 184 2.14 11.59 -47.15
N GLN A 185 1.06 11.18 -47.82
CA GLN A 185 1.11 10.74 -49.21
C GLN A 185 1.62 11.90 -50.06
N ARG A 186 2.77 11.68 -50.72
CA ARG A 186 3.30 12.62 -51.71
C ARG A 186 2.27 12.75 -52.83
N ARG A 187 1.61 13.91 -52.93
CA ARG A 187 0.78 14.24 -54.09
C ARG A 187 1.69 14.29 -55.32
N GLN A 188 1.47 13.41 -56.29
CA GLN A 188 1.98 13.60 -57.64
C GLN A 188 1.22 14.77 -58.26
N PRO A 189 1.89 15.70 -58.96
CA PRO A 189 1.20 16.75 -59.69
C PRO A 189 0.51 16.15 -60.92
N ASP A 190 -0.80 16.39 -61.03
CA ASP A 190 -1.58 16.06 -62.22
C ASP A 190 -1.04 16.81 -63.43
N ARG A 191 -0.74 16.07 -64.49
CA ARG A 191 -0.46 16.57 -65.83
C ARG A 191 -1.74 16.43 -66.65
N ASP A 192 -2.03 17.50 -67.39
CA ASP A 192 -3.05 17.66 -68.44
C ASP A 192 -4.53 17.80 -68.02
N ASP A 193 -5.15 18.93 -68.37
CA ASP A 193 -5.67 19.12 -69.73
C ASP A 193 -6.02 20.60 -70.04
N ARG A 194 -5.50 21.05 -71.19
CA ARG A 194 -5.89 22.20 -72.08
C ARG A 194 -5.82 23.65 -71.61
#